data_AF-A0A9D2PCT1-F1
#
_entry.id   AF-A0A9D2PCT1-F1
#
_cell.length_a   1.000
_cell.length_b   1.000
_cell.length_c   1.000
_cell.angle_alpha   90.00
_cell.angle_beta   90.00
_cell.angle_gamma   90.00
#
_symmetry.space_group_name_H-M   'P 1'
#
loop_
_entity.id
_entity.type
_entity.pdbx_description
1 polymer ?
#
loop_
_entity_poly.entity_id
_entity_poly.type
_entity_poly.pdbx_seq_one_letter_code
_entity_poly.pdbx_strand_id
1 'polypeptide(L)'
;MEKEALAKTADENGFIPSNAESGFINQTFQALNDRHNVIYEFVMRYNDYIYAEHDYGNGHPLTMIESHTLTYIEDHPGTTVTELTGYWHKTKGAVSQIVSRLEDLGLVTKTKKEGNGKNVYLYVTETGYQLSCSHKLYDILDITKTLSKIQKECTPAEIDTFYKVISVYYKVICRDFEENKIPKRQGKRRQKNQE
;
A
#
# COMPACT_ATOMS: atom_id res chain seq x y z
N MET A 1 -12.23 -4.25 33.67
CA MET A 1 -13.27 -4.18 32.62
C MET A 1 -12.73 -4.55 31.24
N GLU A 2 -11.78 -3.83 30.64
CA GLU A 2 -11.31 -4.14 29.27
C GLU A 2 -10.50 -5.45 29.14
N LYS A 3 -9.65 -5.76 30.14
CA LYS A 3 -8.94 -7.06 30.23
C LYS A 3 -9.87 -8.25 30.52
N GLU A 4 -11.06 -8.01 31.07
CA GLU A 4 -12.04 -9.05 31.40
C GLU A 4 -12.96 -9.38 30.22
N ALA A 5 -13.23 -8.41 29.36
CA ALA A 5 -13.95 -8.65 28.10
C ALA A 5 -13.11 -9.47 27.11
N LEU A 6 -11.82 -9.14 26.97
CA LEU A 6 -10.91 -9.86 26.07
C LEU A 6 -10.58 -11.28 26.55
N ALA A 7 -10.55 -11.52 27.87
CA ALA A 7 -10.22 -12.83 28.46
C ALA A 7 -11.35 -13.86 28.36
N LYS A 8 -12.56 -13.47 27.96
CA LYS A 8 -13.71 -14.37 27.74
C LYS A 8 -14.09 -14.54 26.28
N THR A 9 -13.41 -13.86 25.37
CA THR A 9 -13.78 -13.82 23.94
C THR A 9 -12.83 -14.66 23.12
N ALA A 10 -13.38 -15.80 22.69
CA ALA A 10 -12.79 -16.77 21.77
C ALA A 10 -11.49 -17.44 22.24
N ASP A 11 -11.35 -18.72 21.92
CA ASP A 11 -10.03 -19.33 21.87
C ASP A 11 -9.15 -18.61 20.83
N GLU A 12 -7.88 -18.96 20.72
CA GLU A 12 -6.94 -18.38 19.73
C GLU A 12 -7.45 -18.46 18.27
N ASN A 13 -8.56 -19.17 18.02
CA ASN A 13 -9.22 -19.39 16.73
C ASN A 13 -10.47 -18.51 16.48
N GLY A 14 -10.87 -17.61 17.38
CA GLY A 14 -11.98 -16.69 17.10
C GLY A 14 -13.39 -17.31 17.14
N PHE A 15 -13.57 -18.50 17.72
CA PHE A 15 -14.87 -19.19 17.71
C PHE A 15 -15.92 -18.51 18.61
N ILE A 16 -17.05 -18.11 18.01
CA ILE A 16 -18.27 -17.69 18.73
C ILE A 16 -19.29 -18.82 18.63
N PRO A 17 -19.78 -19.37 19.77
CA PRO A 17 -20.79 -20.43 19.76
C PRO A 17 -22.06 -20.02 19.01
N SER A 18 -22.62 -20.94 18.20
CA SER A 18 -23.85 -20.70 17.42
C SER A 18 -25.10 -20.45 18.27
N ASN A 19 -25.04 -20.69 19.58
CA ASN A 19 -26.09 -20.46 20.57
C ASN A 19 -25.85 -19.22 21.45
N ALA A 20 -24.92 -18.33 21.07
CA ALA A 20 -24.65 -17.11 21.84
C ALA A 20 -25.92 -16.23 21.93
N GLU A 21 -26.19 -15.69 23.12
CA GLU A 21 -27.33 -14.81 23.33
C GLU A 21 -27.20 -13.51 22.51
N SER A 22 -28.32 -13.05 21.93
CA SER A 22 -28.36 -11.87 21.05
C SER A 22 -27.84 -10.59 21.73
N GLY A 23 -28.07 -10.44 23.04
CA GLY A 23 -27.53 -9.32 23.83
C GLY A 23 -26.00 -9.35 23.93
N PHE A 24 -25.42 -10.53 24.16
CA PHE A 24 -23.96 -10.71 24.19
C PHE A 24 -23.34 -10.45 22.81
N ILE A 25 -23.92 -11.01 21.74
CA ILE A 25 -23.46 -10.81 20.36
C ILE A 25 -23.42 -9.30 20.03
N ASN A 26 -24.50 -8.56 20.34
CA ASN A 26 -24.57 -7.14 20.01
C ASN A 26 -23.56 -6.29 20.80
N GLN A 27 -23.38 -6.56 22.09
CA GLN A 27 -22.41 -5.81 22.91
C GLN A 27 -20.97 -6.10 22.49
N THR A 28 -20.63 -7.37 22.25
CA THR A 28 -19.31 -7.76 21.76
C THR A 28 -19.05 -7.18 20.37
N PHE A 29 -20.04 -7.22 19.47
CA PHE A 29 -19.93 -6.58 18.16
C PHE A 29 -19.67 -5.08 18.28
N GLN A 30 -20.43 -4.34 19.08
CA GLN A 30 -20.23 -2.89 19.27
C GLN A 30 -18.81 -2.57 19.76
N ALA A 31 -18.36 -3.24 20.84
CA ALA A 31 -17.04 -2.98 21.42
C ALA A 31 -15.89 -3.29 20.46
N LEU A 32 -15.99 -4.38 19.67
CA LEU A 32 -14.98 -4.74 18.69
C LEU A 32 -15.04 -3.85 17.44
N ASN A 33 -16.24 -3.53 16.96
CA ASN A 33 -16.45 -2.77 15.75
C ASN A 33 -16.01 -1.31 15.91
N ASP A 34 -16.22 -0.68 17.07
CA ASP A 34 -15.79 0.70 17.30
C ASP A 34 -14.28 0.88 17.15
N ARG A 35 -13.49 -0.09 17.62
CA ARG A 35 -12.03 -0.10 17.43
C ARG A 35 -11.63 -0.39 15.98
N HIS A 36 -12.35 -1.29 15.31
CA HIS A 36 -12.06 -1.64 13.91
C HIS A 36 -12.47 -0.54 12.93
N ASN A 37 -13.48 0.27 13.26
CA ASN A 37 -13.90 1.42 12.45
C ASN A 37 -12.75 2.39 12.21
N VAL A 38 -11.89 2.62 13.21
CA VAL A 38 -10.68 3.44 13.05
C VAL A 38 -9.77 2.88 11.95
N ILE A 39 -9.61 1.55 11.87
CA ILE A 39 -8.80 0.90 10.84
C ILE A 39 -9.47 1.07 9.47
N TYR A 40 -10.78 0.87 9.36
CA TYR A 40 -11.49 1.03 8.08
C TYR A 40 -11.39 2.46 7.56
N GLU A 41 -11.65 3.46 8.42
CA GLU A 41 -11.53 4.86 8.06
C GLU A 41 -10.10 5.23 7.69
N PHE A 42 -9.10 4.78 8.47
CA PHE A 42 -7.70 4.98 8.16
C PHE A 42 -7.34 4.40 6.78
N VAL A 43 -7.69 3.15 6.50
CA VAL A 43 -7.41 2.48 5.23
C VAL A 43 -8.07 3.21 4.06
N MET A 44 -9.31 3.67 4.22
CA MET A 44 -10.01 4.44 3.19
C MET A 44 -9.30 5.77 2.91
N ARG A 45 -8.98 6.55 3.95
CA ARG A 45 -8.28 7.83 3.79
C ARG A 45 -6.85 7.67 3.26
N TYR A 46 -6.14 6.64 3.72
CA TYR A 46 -4.80 6.35 3.24
C TYR A 46 -4.81 5.85 1.79
N ASN A 47 -5.86 5.12 1.38
CA ASN A 47 -6.07 4.77 -0.02
C ASN A 47 -6.27 6.04 -0.87
N ASP A 48 -7.06 7.01 -0.42
CA ASP A 48 -7.20 8.28 -1.14
C ASP A 48 -5.86 9.02 -1.25
N TYR A 49 -5.05 9.00 -0.18
CA TYR A 49 -3.70 9.54 -0.18
C TYR A 49 -2.78 8.85 -1.22
N ILE A 50 -2.83 7.51 -1.32
CA ILE A 50 -2.04 6.72 -2.29
C ILE A 50 -2.34 7.12 -3.74
N TYR A 51 -3.59 7.46 -4.05
CA TYR A 51 -4.04 7.78 -5.42
C TYR A 51 -4.21 9.27 -5.68
N ALA A 52 -3.91 10.14 -4.71
CA ALA A 52 -3.81 11.57 -4.95
C ALA A 52 -2.59 11.86 -5.83
N GLU A 53 -2.76 12.70 -6.85
CA GLU A 53 -1.64 13.15 -7.69
C GLU A 53 -0.87 14.28 -7.00
N HIS A 54 0.45 14.26 -7.14
CA HIS A 54 1.35 15.30 -6.70
C HIS A 54 2.32 15.67 -7.83
N ASP A 55 2.55 16.97 -8.00
CA ASP A 55 3.61 17.47 -8.88
C ASP A 55 4.82 17.84 -8.02
N TYR A 56 5.98 17.29 -8.38
CA TYR A 56 7.24 17.48 -7.67
C TYR A 56 8.09 18.62 -8.29
N GLY A 57 7.46 19.50 -9.07
CA GLY A 57 8.09 20.66 -9.71
C GLY A 57 8.59 20.39 -11.13
N ASN A 58 8.12 19.32 -11.77
CA ASN A 58 8.57 18.89 -13.11
C ASN A 58 7.44 18.82 -14.14
N GLY A 59 6.21 19.17 -13.76
CA GLY A 59 5.07 19.21 -14.68
C GLY A 59 4.47 17.82 -14.98
N HIS A 60 4.87 16.79 -14.23
CA HIS A 60 4.30 15.45 -14.33
C HIS A 60 3.63 15.07 -13.00
N PRO A 61 2.32 15.39 -12.83
CA PRO A 61 1.57 14.91 -11.67
C PRO A 61 1.52 13.39 -11.66
N LEU A 62 2.07 12.79 -10.61
CA LEU A 62 2.07 11.36 -10.38
C LEU A 62 1.32 11.02 -9.10
N THR A 63 0.60 9.90 -9.11
CA THR A 63 0.12 9.31 -7.86
C THR A 63 1.29 8.78 -7.03
N MET A 64 1.12 8.65 -5.71
CA MET A 64 2.17 8.13 -4.83
C MET A 64 2.68 6.75 -5.30
N ILE A 65 1.79 5.87 -5.78
CA ILE A 65 2.19 4.56 -6.31
C ILE A 65 2.98 4.66 -7.62
N GLU A 66 2.69 5.62 -8.49
CA GLU A 66 3.45 5.87 -9.72
C GLU A 66 4.85 6.38 -9.39
N SER A 67 4.97 7.35 -8.48
CA SER A 67 6.27 7.88 -8.01
C SER A 67 7.11 6.79 -7.35
N HIS A 68 6.53 6.00 -6.44
CA HIS A 68 7.23 4.89 -5.80
C HIS A 68 7.61 3.79 -6.80
N THR A 69 6.80 3.55 -7.84
CA THR A 69 7.16 2.59 -8.90
C THR A 69 8.35 3.10 -9.70
N LEU A 70 8.39 4.39 -10.03
CA LEU A 70 9.53 5.01 -10.69
C LEU A 70 10.80 4.90 -9.84
N THR A 71 10.72 5.27 -8.57
CA THR A 71 11.82 5.14 -7.61
C THR A 71 12.29 3.69 -7.47
N TYR A 72 11.37 2.72 -7.42
CA TYR A 72 11.76 1.31 -7.37
C TYR A 72 12.54 0.87 -8.62
N ILE A 73 12.14 1.31 -9.82
CA ILE A 73 12.87 1.03 -11.07
C ILE A 73 14.25 1.67 -11.06
N GLU A 74 14.38 2.87 -10.50
CA GLU A 74 15.66 3.57 -10.35
C GLU A 74 16.59 2.86 -9.37
N ASP A 75 16.09 2.42 -8.21
CA ASP A 75 16.86 1.67 -7.22
C ASP A 75 17.21 0.25 -7.69
N HIS A 76 16.45 -0.30 -8.65
CA HIS A 76 16.62 -1.64 -9.21
C HIS A 76 16.63 -1.63 -10.76
N PRO A 77 17.67 -1.03 -11.40
CA PRO A 77 17.72 -0.93 -12.85
C PRO A 77 17.66 -2.30 -13.53
N GLY A 78 16.79 -2.44 -14.52
CA GLY A 78 16.53 -3.72 -15.18
C GLY A 78 15.55 -4.61 -14.42
N THR A 79 14.78 -4.09 -13.46
CA THR A 79 13.64 -4.83 -12.93
C THR A 79 12.59 -5.10 -14.02
N THR A 80 11.69 -6.04 -13.77
CA THR A 80 10.62 -6.46 -14.66
C THR A 80 9.25 -6.16 -14.06
N VAL A 81 8.23 -6.11 -14.92
CA VAL A 81 6.83 -6.03 -14.48
C VAL A 81 6.48 -7.16 -13.50
N THR A 82 7.05 -8.35 -13.70
CA THR A 82 6.80 -9.51 -12.81
C THR A 82 7.32 -9.24 -11.40
N GLU A 83 8.54 -8.71 -11.25
CA GLU A 83 9.12 -8.39 -9.94
C GLU A 83 8.32 -7.28 -9.25
N LEU A 84 7.91 -6.24 -10.00
CA LEU A 84 7.04 -5.18 -9.50
C LEU A 84 5.67 -5.69 -8.99
N THR A 85 5.13 -6.79 -9.54
CA THR A 85 3.89 -7.40 -9.00
C THR A 85 4.08 -8.09 -7.66
N GLY A 86 5.31 -8.53 -7.37
CA GLY A 86 5.74 -9.00 -6.06
C GLY A 86 5.79 -7.84 -5.07
N TYR A 87 6.50 -6.76 -5.44
CA TYR A 87 6.66 -5.57 -4.62
C TYR A 87 5.32 -4.92 -4.21
N TRP A 88 4.41 -4.69 -5.17
CA TRP A 88 3.14 -4.00 -4.90
C TRP A 88 2.00 -4.91 -4.45
N HIS A 89 2.19 -6.24 -4.45
CA HIS A 89 1.11 -7.22 -4.28
C HIS A 89 -0.10 -6.99 -5.23
N LYS A 90 0.15 -6.40 -6.41
CA LYS A 90 -0.87 -6.12 -7.44
C LYS A 90 -0.83 -7.12 -8.60
N THR A 91 -1.87 -7.12 -9.43
CA THR A 91 -1.91 -7.94 -10.64
C THR A 91 -0.95 -7.41 -11.71
N LYS A 92 -0.49 -8.29 -12.60
CA LYS A 92 0.36 -7.91 -13.75
C LYS A 92 -0.27 -6.81 -14.60
N GLY A 93 -1.57 -6.89 -14.85
CA GLY A 93 -2.30 -5.86 -15.61
C GLY A 93 -2.27 -4.48 -14.95
N ALA A 94 -2.43 -4.40 -13.63
CA ALA A 94 -2.37 -3.13 -12.90
C ALA A 94 -0.96 -2.51 -12.93
N VAL A 95 0.08 -3.33 -12.69
CA VAL A 95 1.48 -2.87 -12.76
C VAL A 95 1.85 -2.46 -14.19
N SER A 96 1.42 -3.22 -15.21
CA SER A 96 1.67 -2.86 -16.61
C SER A 96 1.03 -1.52 -16.99
N GLN A 97 -0.12 -1.16 -16.43
CA GLN A 97 -0.74 0.15 -16.66
C GLN A 97 0.09 1.28 -16.08
N ILE A 98 0.57 1.12 -14.83
CA ILE A 98 1.46 2.09 -14.18
C ILE A 98 2.73 2.28 -15.01
N VAL A 99 3.41 1.19 -15.37
CA VAL A 99 4.65 1.25 -16.15
C VAL A 99 4.43 1.86 -17.53
N SER A 100 3.29 1.58 -18.19
CA SER A 100 3.00 2.18 -19.50
C SER A 100 2.76 3.68 -19.38
N ARG A 101 2.09 4.15 -18.32
CA ARG A 101 1.95 5.58 -18.05
C ARG A 101 3.28 6.26 -17.78
N LEU A 102 4.18 5.64 -17.00
CA LEU A 102 5.52 6.18 -16.77
C LEU A 102 6.35 6.26 -18.07
N GLU A 103 6.18 5.28 -18.97
CA GLU A 103 6.79 5.31 -20.31
C GLU A 103 6.18 6.39 -21.20
N ASP A 104 4.85 6.55 -21.21
CA ASP A 104 4.13 7.60 -21.98
C ASP A 104 4.57 9.01 -21.55
N LEU A 105 4.92 9.19 -20.27
CA LEU A 105 5.47 10.42 -19.71
C LEU A 105 6.98 10.59 -19.98
N GLY A 106 7.64 9.64 -20.63
CA GLY A 106 9.08 9.68 -20.92
C GLY A 106 9.98 9.48 -19.69
N LEU A 107 9.44 8.93 -18.58
CA LEU A 107 10.17 8.73 -17.33
C LEU A 107 10.85 7.34 -17.27
N VAL A 108 10.32 6.37 -18.00
CA VAL A 108 10.80 4.99 -18.05
C VAL A 108 10.99 4.53 -19.49
N THR A 109 11.99 3.69 -19.72
CA THR A 109 12.21 2.98 -20.97
C THR A 109 12.09 1.47 -20.78
N LYS A 110 11.61 0.79 -21.83
CA LYS A 110 11.50 -0.67 -21.89
C LYS A 110 12.52 -1.24 -22.87
N THR A 111 13.41 -2.10 -22.37
CA THR A 111 14.44 -2.77 -23.18
C THR A 111 14.16 -4.26 -23.25
N LYS A 112 14.28 -4.84 -24.45
CA LYS A 112 14.31 -6.31 -24.66
C LYS A 112 15.76 -6.74 -24.89
N LYS A 113 16.23 -7.78 -24.21
CA LYS A 113 17.55 -8.36 -24.52
C LYS A 113 17.47 -9.17 -25.81
N GLU A 114 18.49 -9.02 -26.67
CA GLU A 114 18.66 -9.88 -27.84
C GLU A 114 18.72 -11.36 -27.41
N GLY A 115 18.00 -12.23 -28.13
CA GLY A 115 17.92 -13.66 -27.83
C GLY A 115 16.89 -14.06 -26.76
N ASN A 116 16.33 -13.14 -25.98
CA ASN A 116 15.23 -13.41 -25.04
C ASN A 116 14.10 -12.38 -25.17
N GLY A 117 13.28 -12.53 -26.21
CA GLY A 117 12.13 -11.66 -26.47
C GLY A 117 10.97 -11.76 -25.47
N LYS A 118 11.04 -12.67 -24.47
CA LYS A 118 9.99 -12.83 -23.45
C LYS A 118 10.09 -11.84 -22.30
N ASN A 119 11.30 -11.35 -22.00
CA ASN A 119 11.53 -10.49 -20.83
C ASN A 119 11.70 -9.02 -21.26
N VAL A 120 10.94 -8.14 -20.59
CA VAL A 120 11.02 -6.69 -20.74
C VAL A 120 11.65 -6.14 -19.47
N TYR A 121 12.77 -5.45 -19.65
CA TYR A 121 13.56 -4.82 -18.59
C TYR A 121 13.26 -3.33 -18.54
N LEU A 122 13.11 -2.78 -17.34
CA LEU A 122 12.71 -1.40 -17.09
C LEU A 122 13.90 -0.58 -16.60
N TYR A 123 14.05 0.62 -17.15
CA TYR A 123 15.09 1.57 -16.76
C TYR A 123 14.49 2.98 -16.70
N VAL A 124 14.93 3.80 -15.75
CA VAL A 124 14.55 5.21 -15.74
C VAL A 124 15.29 5.99 -16.83
N THR A 125 14.66 7.03 -17.36
CA THR A 125 15.34 8.04 -18.18
C THR A 125 16.05 9.05 -17.27
N GLU A 126 16.82 9.97 -17.86
CA GLU A 126 17.40 11.10 -17.13
C GLU A 126 16.31 11.94 -16.42
N THR A 127 15.21 12.24 -17.12
CA THR A 127 14.06 12.93 -16.53
C THR A 127 13.38 12.10 -15.44
N GLY A 128 13.28 10.78 -15.63
CA GLY A 128 12.77 9.86 -14.61
C GLY A 128 13.63 9.83 -13.35
N TYR A 129 14.96 9.84 -13.50
CA TYR A 129 15.90 9.93 -12.39
C TYR A 129 15.71 11.23 -11.59
N GLN A 130 15.64 12.37 -12.27
CA GLN A 130 15.41 13.67 -11.63
C GLN A 130 14.08 13.69 -10.86
N LEU A 131 13.00 13.13 -11.44
CA LEU A 131 11.72 13.00 -10.75
C LEU A 131 11.82 12.09 -9.52
N SER A 132 12.50 10.95 -9.63
CA SER A 132 12.75 10.04 -8.48
C SER A 132 13.46 10.78 -7.34
N CYS A 133 14.50 11.57 -7.65
CA CYS A 133 15.21 12.38 -6.66
C CYS A 133 14.29 13.40 -5.98
N SER A 134 13.49 14.14 -6.75
CA SER A 134 12.53 15.12 -6.19
C SER A 134 11.48 14.45 -5.32
N HIS A 135 10.97 13.28 -5.73
CA HIS A 135 10.03 12.48 -4.96
C HIS A 135 10.64 11.97 -3.65
N LYS A 136 11.86 11.40 -3.67
CA LYS A 136 12.58 10.97 -2.46
C LYS A 136 12.73 12.11 -1.45
N LEU A 137 13.07 13.31 -1.92
CA LEU A 137 13.16 14.50 -1.05
C LEU A 137 11.80 14.87 -0.46
N TYR A 138 10.75 14.87 -1.29
CA TYR A 138 9.38 15.13 -0.83
C TYR A 138 8.96 14.12 0.26
N ASP A 139 9.18 12.82 0.04
CA ASP A 139 8.85 11.77 1.02
C ASP A 139 9.59 11.96 2.34
N ILE A 140 10.89 12.28 2.32
CA ILE A 140 11.67 12.56 3.53
C ILE A 140 11.02 13.70 4.33
N LEU A 141 10.65 14.79 3.65
CA LEU A 141 10.03 15.96 4.29
C LEU A 141 8.64 15.64 4.82
N ASP A 142 7.80 14.95 4.04
CA ASP A 142 6.43 14.62 4.41
C ASP A 142 6.37 13.62 5.57
N ILE A 143 7.20 12.57 5.53
CA ILE A 143 7.34 11.59 6.62
C ILE A 143 7.82 12.28 7.89
N THR A 144 8.86 13.11 7.80
CA THR A 144 9.40 13.84 8.96
C THR A 144 8.35 14.76 9.58
N LYS A 145 7.62 15.50 8.74
CA LYS A 145 6.54 16.40 9.18
C LYS A 145 5.39 15.62 9.84
N THR A 146 5.02 14.48 9.28
CA THR A 146 3.96 13.62 9.83
C THR A 146 4.37 13.03 11.17
N LEU A 147 5.57 12.46 11.26
CA LEU A 147 6.11 11.93 12.52
C LEU A 147 6.22 13.03 13.59
N SER A 148 6.67 14.23 13.22
CA SER A 148 6.74 15.36 14.16
C SER A 148 5.37 15.78 14.71
N LYS A 149 4.30 15.60 13.94
CA LYS A 149 2.93 15.85 14.42
C LYS A 149 2.45 14.73 15.33
N ILE A 150 2.70 13.46 14.97
CA ILE A 150 2.35 12.29 15.79
C ILE A 150 3.07 12.35 17.14
N GLN A 151 4.34 12.77 17.15
CA GLN A 151 5.14 12.91 18.37
C GLN A 151 4.62 13.95 19.37
N LYS A 152 3.65 14.79 18.99
CA LYS A 152 2.97 15.69 19.93
C LYS A 152 2.02 14.95 20.86
N GLU A 153 1.54 13.78 20.43
CA GLU A 153 0.54 12.98 21.15
C GLU A 153 1.04 11.57 21.49
N CYS A 154 2.11 11.09 20.84
CA CYS A 154 2.68 9.77 21.06
C CYS A 154 4.17 9.85 21.38
N THR A 155 4.60 9.03 22.34
CA THR A 155 6.01 8.80 22.65
C THR A 155 6.70 7.99 21.53
N PRO A 156 8.04 8.04 21.43
CA PRO A 156 8.77 7.19 20.49
C PRO A 156 8.47 5.69 20.66
N ALA A 157 8.34 5.22 21.91
CA ALA A 157 8.04 3.82 22.19
C ALA A 157 6.63 3.40 21.71
N GLU A 158 5.64 4.29 21.78
CA GLU A 158 4.30 4.04 21.24
C GLU A 158 4.31 3.98 19.71
N ILE A 159 5.08 4.86 19.05
CA ILE A 159 5.26 4.85 17.60
C ILE A 159 5.94 3.54 17.15
N ASP A 160 7.01 3.13 17.82
CA ASP A 160 7.69 1.86 17.54
C ASP A 160 6.76 0.67 17.75
N THR A 161 5.96 0.72 18.81
CA THR A 161 4.94 -0.31 19.09
C THR A 161 3.88 -0.34 18.00
N PHE A 162 3.41 0.81 17.51
CA PHE A 162 2.47 0.89 16.40
C PHE A 162 3.04 0.23 15.14
N TYR A 163 4.27 0.55 14.74
CA TYR A 163 4.91 -0.07 13.57
C TYR A 163 5.14 -1.57 13.74
N LYS A 164 5.42 -2.04 14.96
CA LYS A 164 5.48 -3.46 15.26
C LYS A 164 4.11 -4.13 15.09
N VAL A 165 3.06 -3.54 15.65
CA VAL A 165 1.69 -4.08 15.58
C VAL A 165 1.20 -4.14 14.14
N ILE A 166 1.37 -3.07 13.34
CA ILE A 166 0.93 -3.06 11.95
C ILE A 166 1.72 -4.06 11.09
N SER A 167 3.02 -4.27 11.38
CA SER A 167 3.85 -5.29 10.71
C SER A 167 3.37 -6.71 11.01
N VAL A 168 3.00 -7.00 12.25
CA VAL A 168 2.42 -8.30 12.63
C VAL A 168 1.03 -8.46 12.02
N TYR A 169 0.20 -7.42 12.08
CA TYR A 169 -1.17 -7.45 11.53
C TYR A 169 -1.16 -7.68 10.02
N TYR A 170 -0.24 -7.03 9.29
CA TYR A 170 -0.01 -7.29 7.87
C TYR A 170 0.28 -8.77 7.58
N LYS A 171 1.14 -9.42 8.38
CA LYS A 171 1.44 -10.85 8.22
C LYS A 171 0.22 -11.74 8.46
N VAL A 172 -0.65 -11.37 9.40
CA VAL A 172 -1.91 -12.09 9.65
C VAL A 172 -2.81 -12.01 8.42
N ILE A 173 -2.99 -10.82 7.84
CA ILE A 173 -3.79 -10.63 6.62
C ILE A 173 -3.21 -11.41 5.44
N CYS A 174 -1.87 -11.39 5.26
CA CYS A 174 -1.23 -12.15 4.19
C CYS A 174 -1.51 -13.66 4.30
N ARG A 175 -1.37 -14.24 5.51
CA ARG A 175 -1.67 -15.66 5.74
C ARG A 175 -3.13 -15.97 5.47
N ASP A 176 -4.04 -15.14 5.97
CA ASP A 176 -5.48 -15.30 5.72
C ASP A 176 -5.80 -15.30 4.22
N PHE A 177 -5.18 -14.42 3.45
CA PHE A 177 -5.39 -14.35 2.00
C PHE A 177 -4.84 -15.59 1.27
N GLU A 178 -3.70 -16.12 1.72
CA GLU A 178 -3.11 -17.35 1.20
C GLU A 178 -3.98 -18.57 1.50
N GLU A 179 -4.41 -18.72 2.75
CA GLU A 179 -5.24 -19.82 3.24
C GLU A 179 -6.62 -19.83 2.55
N ASN A 180 -7.24 -18.65 2.40
CA ASN A 180 -8.55 -18.48 1.79
C ASN A 180 -8.50 -18.24 0.26
N LYS A 181 -7.31 -18.29 -0.35
CA LYS A 181 -7.09 -18.07 -1.80
C LYS A 181 -7.73 -16.78 -2.31
N ILE A 182 -7.67 -15.71 -1.52
CA ILE A 182 -8.25 -14.41 -1.85
C ILE A 182 -7.45 -13.79 -3.02
N PRO A 183 -8.09 -13.44 -4.15
CA PRO A 183 -7.39 -12.95 -5.33
C PRO A 183 -6.86 -11.52 -5.14
N LYS A 184 -5.70 -11.22 -5.75
CA LYS A 184 -5.15 -9.87 -5.80
C LYS A 184 -6.13 -8.89 -6.45
N ARG A 185 -6.35 -7.73 -5.82
CA ARG A 185 -7.24 -6.69 -6.32
C ARG A 185 -6.75 -6.17 -7.69
N GLN A 186 -7.66 -6.10 -8.66
CA GLN A 186 -7.39 -5.50 -9.97
C GLN A 186 -7.42 -3.97 -9.87
N GLY A 187 -6.55 -3.29 -10.62
CA GLY A 187 -6.56 -1.83 -10.71
C GLY A 187 -7.84 -1.32 -11.39
N LYS A 188 -8.37 -0.18 -10.93
CA LYS A 188 -9.49 0.49 -11.60
C LYS A 188 -8.98 1.06 -12.94
N ARG A 189 -9.67 0.79 -14.05
CA ARG A 189 -9.34 1.42 -15.34
C ARG A 189 -9.60 2.93 -15.24
N ARG A 190 -8.61 3.77 -15.55
CA ARG A 190 -8.86 5.20 -15.80
C ARG A 190 -9.77 5.30 -17.03
N GLN A 191 -10.89 6.00 -16.92
CA GLN A 191 -11.65 6.42 -18.10
C GLN A 191 -10.74 7.39 -18.86
N LYS A 192 -10.51 7.14 -20.16
CA LYS A 192 -9.86 8.13 -21.01
C LYS A 192 -10.81 9.33 -21.08
N ASN A 193 -10.39 10.46 -20.54
CA ASN A 193 -11.03 11.71 -20.92
C ASN A 193 -10.80 11.87 -22.42
N GLN A 194 -11.89 11.88 -23.18
CA GLN A 194 -11.89 12.28 -24.58
C GLN A 194 -11.71 13.80 -24.56
N GLU A 195 -10.54 14.27 -24.96
CA GLU A 195 -10.35 15.62 -25.48
C GLU A 195 -10.46 15.58 -27.01
#